data_AF-A0A9E4VZJ4-F1
#
_entry.id   AF-A0A9E4VZJ4-F1
#
_cell.length_a   1.000
_cell.length_b   1.000
_cell.length_c   1.000
_cell.angle_alpha   90.00
_cell.angle_beta   90.00
_cell.angle_gamma   90.00
#
_symmetry.space_group_name_H-M   'P 1'
#
loop_
_entity.id
_entity.type
_entity.pdbx_description
1 polymer ?
#
loop_
_entity_poly.entity_id
_entity_poly.type
_entity_poly.pdbx_seq_one_letter_code
_entity_poly.pdbx_strand_id
1 'polypeptide(L)'
;MSILDTIAPRRGPKQRRLTKSLVAKTGFYVSVAAAAVFMLASVILFENDRVLEQIPATRDSFEVIDEVQLYLQIATHRGFLNQSEPASCWSEFEDKEFTAEYLLYGSWQINAFYNRVRYYWRVDDRSMEVTRDNWLKTHTPTIDC
;
A
#
# COMPACT_ATOMS: atom_id res chain seq x y z
N MET A 1 -5.32 -44.79 59.48
CA MET A 1 -5.73 -44.53 58.08
C MET A 1 -5.08 -45.59 57.21
N SER A 2 -5.88 -46.43 56.54
CA SER A 2 -5.41 -47.62 55.83
C SER A 2 -5.06 -47.28 54.38
N ILE A 3 -3.89 -47.77 53.92
CA ILE A 3 -3.30 -47.56 52.57
C ILE A 3 -4.09 -48.32 51.48
N LEU A 4 -5.07 -49.14 51.86
CA LEU A 4 -5.89 -49.93 50.95
C LEU A 4 -6.96 -49.11 50.20
N ASP A 5 -7.23 -47.86 50.57
CA ASP A 5 -8.18 -46.98 49.85
C ASP A 5 -7.58 -46.26 48.63
N THR A 6 -6.27 -46.37 48.40
CA THR A 6 -5.59 -45.72 47.26
C THR A 6 -5.65 -46.56 45.97
N ILE A 7 -6.09 -47.82 46.03
CA ILE A 7 -6.07 -48.77 44.90
C ILE A 7 -7.48 -49.33 44.62
N ALA A 8 -8.52 -48.50 44.72
CA ALA A 8 -9.83 -48.85 44.19
C ALA A 8 -10.01 -48.16 42.82
N PRO A 9 -10.02 -48.91 41.70
CA PRO A 9 -10.45 -48.32 40.44
C PRO A 9 -11.93 -48.02 40.57
N ARG A 10 -12.31 -46.74 40.52
CA ARG A 10 -13.72 -46.33 40.41
C ARG A 10 -14.29 -46.86 39.08
N ARG A 11 -14.75 -48.12 39.08
CA ARG A 11 -15.59 -48.71 38.03
C ARG A 11 -16.97 -48.07 38.13
N GLY A 12 -17.10 -46.90 37.49
CA GLY A 12 -18.38 -46.24 37.26
C GLY A 12 -18.64 -46.11 35.76
N PRO A 13 -19.91 -46.12 35.30
CA PRO A 13 -20.29 -46.05 33.88
C PRO A 13 -19.94 -44.73 33.17
N LYS A 14 -19.11 -43.88 33.79
CA LYS A 14 -18.72 -42.55 33.30
C LYS A 14 -17.33 -42.49 32.64
N GLN A 15 -16.55 -43.57 32.63
CA GLN A 15 -15.23 -43.60 31.97
C GLN A 15 -15.28 -43.72 30.43
N ARG A 16 -16.45 -43.96 29.84
CA ARG A 16 -16.61 -44.13 28.39
C ARG A 16 -16.89 -42.84 27.60
N ARG A 17 -16.78 -41.66 28.22
CA ARG A 17 -16.84 -40.39 27.50
C ARG A 17 -15.42 -39.90 27.27
N LEU A 18 -14.82 -40.33 26.16
CA LEU A 18 -14.07 -39.38 25.32
C LEU A 18 -15.01 -38.18 25.16
N THR A 19 -14.81 -37.19 26.02
CA THR A 19 -15.76 -36.12 26.23
C THR A 19 -15.73 -35.32 24.94
N LYS A 20 -16.89 -35.03 24.34
CA LYS A 20 -16.98 -34.21 23.13
C LYS A 20 -16.16 -32.92 23.23
N SER A 21 -15.96 -32.40 24.45
CA SER A 21 -15.09 -31.25 24.72
C SER A 21 -13.59 -31.51 24.54
N LEU A 22 -13.08 -32.72 24.81
CA LEU A 22 -11.70 -33.09 24.50
C LEU A 22 -11.47 -33.12 22.99
N VAL A 23 -12.38 -33.75 22.24
CA VAL A 23 -12.33 -33.79 20.76
C VAL A 23 -12.41 -32.37 20.16
N ALA A 24 -13.29 -31.52 20.70
CA ALA A 24 -13.40 -30.13 20.27
C ALA A 24 -12.14 -29.31 20.56
N LYS A 25 -11.54 -29.47 21.75
CA LYS A 25 -10.28 -28.81 22.10
C LYS A 25 -9.13 -29.26 21.21
N THR A 26 -8.97 -30.57 21.02
CA THR A 26 -7.93 -31.10 20.14
C THR A 26 -8.13 -30.64 18.70
N GLY A 27 -9.37 -30.65 18.19
CA GLY A 27 -9.68 -30.15 16.86
C GLY A 27 -9.33 -28.67 16.68
N PHE A 28 -9.65 -27.84 17.69
CA PHE A 28 -9.30 -26.42 17.69
C PHE A 28 -7.78 -26.19 17.68
N TYR A 29 -7.02 -26.87 18.55
CA TYR A 29 -5.57 -26.67 18.59
C TYR A 29 -4.88 -27.19 17.32
N VAL A 30 -5.36 -28.30 16.76
CA VAL A 30 -4.85 -28.83 15.48
C VAL A 30 -5.16 -27.88 14.33
N SER A 31 -6.35 -27.29 14.28
CA SER A 31 -6.69 -26.34 13.21
C SER A 31 -5.86 -25.05 13.31
N VAL A 32 -5.64 -24.54 14.52
CA VAL A 32 -4.76 -23.38 14.75
C VAL A 32 -3.33 -23.69 14.32
N ALA A 33 -2.80 -24.86 14.71
CA ALA A 33 -1.45 -25.27 14.30
C ALA A 33 -1.34 -25.44 12.79
N ALA A 34 -2.34 -26.07 12.15
CA ALA A 34 -2.37 -26.23 10.69
C ALA A 34 -2.45 -24.87 9.97
N ALA A 35 -3.24 -23.93 10.48
CA ALA A 35 -3.31 -22.57 9.93
C ALA A 35 -1.97 -21.82 10.07
N ALA A 36 -1.29 -21.95 11.21
CA ALA A 36 0.02 -21.35 11.42
C ALA A 36 1.06 -21.92 10.45
N VAL A 37 1.09 -23.25 10.26
CA VAL A 37 1.98 -23.91 9.30
C VAL A 37 1.66 -23.46 7.86
N PHE A 38 0.38 -23.37 7.50
CA PHE A 38 -0.04 -22.91 6.18
C PHE A 38 0.39 -21.46 5.90
N MET A 39 0.21 -20.55 6.87
CA MET A 39 0.65 -19.16 6.75
C MET A 39 2.17 -19.06 6.62
N LEU A 40 2.93 -19.88 7.35
CA LEU A 40 4.38 -19.87 7.29
C LEU A 40 4.89 -20.45 5.96
N ALA A 41 4.29 -21.54 5.49
CA ALA A 41 4.60 -22.13 4.20
C ALA A 41 4.25 -21.20 3.04
N SER A 42 3.12 -20.48 3.11
CA SER A 42 2.72 -19.54 2.07
C SER A 42 3.67 -18.34 2.00
N VAL A 43 4.12 -17.80 3.15
CA VAL A 43 5.12 -16.72 3.15
C VAL A 43 6.40 -17.18 2.45
N ILE A 44 6.94 -18.35 2.79
CA ILE A 44 8.18 -18.87 2.20
C ILE A 44 8.03 -19.17 0.70
N LEU A 45 6.94 -19.83 0.31
CA LEU A 45 6.73 -20.23 -1.09
C LEU A 45 6.53 -19.02 -2.02
N PHE A 46 5.88 -17.97 -1.53
CA PHE A 46 5.56 -16.77 -2.31
C PHE A 46 6.47 -15.58 -2.00
N GLU A 47 7.63 -15.79 -1.37
CA GLU A 47 8.57 -14.71 -1.05
C GLU A 47 9.26 -14.16 -2.31
N ASN A 48 9.65 -15.06 -3.23
CA ASN A 48 10.34 -14.68 -4.47
C ASN A 48 9.42 -14.01 -5.50
N ASP A 49 8.13 -14.37 -5.54
CA ASP A 49 7.13 -13.72 -6.41
C ASP A 49 6.86 -12.26 -6.02
N ARG A 50 7.35 -11.82 -4.85
CA ARG A 50 7.21 -10.44 -4.36
C ARG A 50 8.37 -9.54 -4.73
N VAL A 51 9.48 -10.09 -5.22
CA VAL A 51 10.64 -9.29 -5.60
C VAL A 51 10.45 -8.83 -7.04
N LEU A 52 9.90 -7.63 -7.20
CA LEU A 52 9.78 -6.99 -8.49
C LEU A 52 11.17 -6.56 -8.97
N GLU A 53 11.48 -6.83 -10.24
CA GLU A 53 12.73 -6.41 -10.87
C GLU A 53 12.82 -4.87 -10.83
N GLN A 54 13.88 -4.37 -10.18
CA GLN A 54 14.10 -2.93 -10.10
C GLN A 54 14.59 -2.43 -11.45
N ILE A 55 13.79 -1.58 -12.10
CA ILE A 55 14.18 -0.90 -13.33
C ILE A 55 14.98 0.33 -12.90
N PRO A 56 16.29 0.44 -13.18
CA PRO A 56 17.05 1.63 -12.82
C PRO A 56 16.57 2.85 -13.62
N ALA A 57 16.66 4.03 -13.02
CA ALA A 57 16.36 5.28 -13.72
C ALA A 57 17.34 5.51 -14.87
N THR A 58 16.82 5.92 -16.02
CA THR A 58 17.64 6.29 -17.18
C THR A 58 17.80 7.81 -17.31
N ARG A 59 16.87 8.58 -16.73
CA ARG A 59 16.86 10.05 -16.74
C ARG A 59 17.39 10.64 -15.45
N ASP A 60 17.65 11.95 -15.48
CA ASP A 60 18.01 12.71 -14.29
C ASP A 60 16.82 13.52 -13.75
N SER A 61 16.81 13.73 -12.44
CA SER A 61 15.77 14.47 -11.72
C SER A 61 15.48 15.86 -12.31
N PHE A 62 16.49 16.58 -12.80
CA PHE A 62 16.28 17.91 -13.40
C PHE A 62 15.52 17.82 -14.73
N GLU A 63 15.81 16.82 -15.55
CA GLU A 63 15.17 16.61 -16.86
C GLU A 63 13.68 16.30 -16.69
N VAL A 64 13.34 15.48 -15.70
CA VAL A 64 11.94 15.10 -15.44
C VAL A 64 11.14 16.22 -14.80
N ILE A 65 11.79 17.09 -14.01
CA ILE A 65 11.15 18.30 -13.48
C ILE A 65 10.85 19.27 -14.62
N ASP A 66 11.81 19.51 -15.52
CA ASP A 66 11.62 20.41 -16.67
C ASP A 66 10.42 19.98 -17.52
N GLU A 67 10.27 18.67 -17.77
CA GLU A 67 9.13 18.14 -18.51
C GLU A 67 7.78 18.43 -17.81
N VAL A 68 7.72 18.33 -16.48
CA VAL A 68 6.51 18.70 -15.72
C VAL A 68 6.25 20.21 -15.80
N GLN A 69 7.29 21.04 -15.76
CA GLN A 69 7.14 22.49 -15.90
C GLN A 69 6.58 22.85 -17.29
N LEU A 70 7.10 22.22 -18.35
CA LEU A 70 6.60 22.37 -19.71
C LEU A 70 5.13 21.91 -19.84
N TYR A 71 4.79 20.77 -19.24
CA TYR A 71 3.39 20.32 -19.17
C TYR A 71 2.49 21.35 -18.49
N LEU A 72 2.91 21.93 -17.36
CA LEU A 72 2.13 22.92 -16.61
C LEU A 72 1.97 24.25 -17.35
N GLN A 73 2.91 24.61 -18.22
CA GLN A 73 2.78 25.80 -19.07
C GLN A 73 1.65 25.65 -20.10
N ILE A 74 1.44 24.43 -20.60
CA ILE A 74 0.42 24.11 -21.60
C ILE A 74 -0.92 23.77 -20.93
N ALA A 75 -0.90 23.11 -19.77
CA ALA A 75 -2.08 22.75 -19.01
C ALA A 75 -2.80 24.00 -18.47
N THR A 76 -4.12 23.97 -18.47
CA THR A 76 -4.94 25.09 -17.99
C THR A 76 -5.90 24.65 -16.89
N HIS A 77 -6.11 25.51 -15.89
CA HIS A 77 -7.11 25.33 -14.85
C HIS A 77 -8.16 26.46 -14.91
N ARG A 78 -9.33 26.22 -14.28
CA ARG A 78 -10.41 27.22 -14.13
C ARG A 78 -10.60 27.66 -12.69
N GLY A 79 -9.50 27.75 -11.94
CA GLY A 79 -9.50 28.04 -10.51
C GLY A 79 -10.18 26.94 -9.67
N PHE A 80 -10.45 27.25 -8.39
CA PHE A 80 -11.17 26.34 -7.52
C PHE A 80 -12.64 26.21 -7.98
N LEU A 81 -13.17 24.99 -7.99
CA LEU A 81 -14.55 24.68 -8.40
C LEU A 81 -14.89 24.96 -9.88
N ASN A 82 -13.89 25.18 -10.75
CA ASN A 82 -14.06 25.43 -12.18
C ASN A 82 -14.92 26.66 -12.55
N GLN A 83 -14.84 27.73 -11.75
CA GLN A 83 -15.68 28.94 -11.91
C GLN A 83 -14.93 30.13 -12.52
N SER A 84 -13.60 30.07 -12.60
CA SER A 84 -12.78 31.16 -13.13
C SER A 84 -12.52 31.00 -14.62
N GLU A 85 -12.04 32.08 -15.25
CA GLU A 85 -11.52 32.02 -16.61
C GLU A 85 -10.32 31.05 -16.69
N PRO A 86 -10.12 30.37 -17.84
CA PRO A 86 -8.97 29.50 -18.01
C PRO A 86 -7.65 30.26 -17.83
N ALA A 87 -6.81 29.78 -16.92
CA ALA A 87 -5.45 30.24 -16.70
C ALA A 87 -4.47 29.08 -16.82
N SER A 88 -3.20 29.36 -17.15
CA SER A 88 -2.16 28.33 -17.21
C SER A 88 -1.89 27.78 -15.81
N CYS A 89 -1.77 26.47 -15.67
CA CYS A 89 -1.39 25.85 -14.40
C CYS A 89 -0.03 26.36 -13.91
N TRP A 90 0.87 26.72 -14.83
CA TRP A 90 2.18 27.26 -14.49
C TRP A 90 2.13 28.49 -13.59
N SER A 91 1.14 29.38 -13.74
CA SER A 91 1.09 30.60 -12.92
C SER A 91 0.94 30.34 -11.42
N GLU A 92 0.40 29.17 -11.05
CA GLU A 92 0.23 28.78 -9.65
C GLU A 92 1.49 28.07 -9.09
N PHE A 93 2.34 27.54 -9.98
CA PHE A 93 3.49 26.70 -9.65
C PHE A 93 4.86 27.30 -9.99
N GLU A 94 4.93 28.44 -10.70
CA GLU A 94 6.17 29.07 -11.17
C GLU A 94 7.21 29.27 -10.05
N ASP A 95 6.77 29.81 -8.91
CA ASP A 95 7.63 30.07 -7.74
C ASP A 95 7.66 28.89 -6.73
N LYS A 96 7.23 27.69 -7.13
CA LYS A 96 7.15 26.53 -6.25
C LYS A 96 8.35 25.61 -6.42
N GLU A 97 8.75 25.02 -5.30
CA GLU A 97 9.78 24.01 -5.29
C GLU A 97 9.20 22.66 -5.73
N PHE A 98 9.86 22.05 -6.72
CA PHE A 98 9.53 20.72 -7.22
C PHE A 98 10.48 19.69 -6.62
N THR A 99 9.95 18.54 -6.23
CA THR A 99 10.73 17.39 -5.75
C THR A 99 10.46 16.19 -6.65
N ALA A 100 11.50 15.54 -7.13
CA ALA A 100 11.43 14.34 -7.93
C ALA A 100 11.89 13.11 -7.13
N GLU A 101 11.11 12.04 -7.20
CA GLU A 101 11.41 10.74 -6.61
C GLU A 101 11.24 9.66 -7.68
N TYR A 102 12.26 8.82 -7.87
CA TYR A 102 12.16 7.72 -8.82
C TYR A 102 11.46 6.52 -8.17
N LEU A 103 10.32 6.12 -8.75
CA LEU A 103 9.62 4.91 -8.36
C LEU A 103 10.24 3.75 -9.14
N LEU A 104 10.67 2.70 -8.43
CA LEU A 104 11.45 1.52 -8.89
C LEU A 104 10.83 0.69 -10.04
N TYR A 105 9.81 1.22 -10.74
CA TYR A 105 9.02 0.61 -11.81
C TYR A 105 9.06 1.42 -13.12
N GLY A 106 10.10 2.22 -13.35
CA GLY A 106 10.24 2.97 -14.61
C GLY A 106 9.44 4.27 -14.66
N SER A 107 9.08 4.83 -13.51
CA SER A 107 8.32 6.10 -13.46
C SER A 107 8.86 7.02 -12.38
N TRP A 108 8.93 8.31 -12.69
CA TRP A 108 9.21 9.36 -11.73
C TRP A 108 7.92 9.89 -11.14
N GLN A 109 7.96 10.21 -9.85
CA GLN A 109 6.94 11.00 -9.19
C GLN A 109 7.51 12.38 -8.89
N ILE A 110 6.88 13.40 -9.45
CA ILE A 110 7.22 14.80 -9.21
C ILE A 110 6.11 15.38 -8.36
N ASN A 111 6.46 16.17 -7.35
CA ASN A 111 5.47 16.86 -6.52
C ASN A 111 5.86 18.30 -6.23
N ALA A 112 4.82 19.12 -6.04
CA ALA A 112 4.94 20.50 -5.61
C ALA A 112 3.75 20.87 -4.70
N PHE A 113 3.94 21.88 -3.85
CA PHE A 113 2.90 22.37 -2.96
C PHE A 113 2.20 23.61 -3.53
N TYR A 114 0.87 23.59 -3.53
CA TYR A 114 0.03 24.75 -3.79
C TYR A 114 -1.13 24.80 -2.79
N ASN A 115 -1.30 25.95 -2.14
CA ASN A 115 -2.33 26.20 -1.13
C ASN A 115 -2.48 25.06 -0.09
N ARG A 116 -1.36 24.58 0.47
CA ARG A 116 -1.27 23.48 1.46
C ARG A 116 -1.70 22.10 0.96
N VAL A 117 -2.00 21.96 -0.33
CA VAL A 117 -2.21 20.68 -0.99
C VAL A 117 -0.95 20.33 -1.77
N ARG A 118 -0.53 19.07 -1.67
CA ARG A 118 0.56 18.55 -2.50
C ARG A 118 -0.03 17.96 -3.77
N TYR A 119 0.44 18.47 -4.90
CA TYR A 119 0.11 17.97 -6.23
C TYR A 119 1.18 16.99 -6.67
N TYR A 120 0.76 15.99 -7.42
CA TYR A 120 1.63 14.92 -7.88
C TYR A 120 1.46 14.70 -9.37
N TRP A 121 2.58 14.55 -10.05
CA TRP A 121 2.67 14.16 -11.45
C TRP A 121 3.53 12.92 -11.55
N ARG A 122 3.19 12.08 -12.51
CA ARG A 122 3.92 10.89 -12.91
C ARG A 122 4.54 11.17 -14.26
N VAL A 123 5.83 10.87 -14.39
CA VAL A 123 6.52 10.91 -15.67
C VAL A 123 7.09 9.55 -15.96
N ASP A 124 6.76 8.99 -17.12
CA ASP A 124 7.37 7.75 -17.58
C ASP A 124 8.84 7.99 -17.93
N ASP A 125 9.75 7.19 -17.37
CA ASP A 125 11.21 7.39 -17.54
C ASP A 125 11.67 7.17 -19.00
N ARG A 126 10.91 6.40 -19.80
CA ARG A 126 11.23 6.12 -21.19
C ARG A 126 10.55 7.08 -22.15
N SER A 127 9.25 7.28 -22.02
CA SER A 127 8.47 8.10 -22.96
C SER A 127 8.47 9.58 -22.61
N MET A 128 8.85 9.95 -21.38
CA MET A 128 8.72 11.31 -20.83
C MET A 128 7.27 11.81 -20.80
N GLU A 129 6.29 10.92 -20.90
CA GLU A 129 4.88 11.30 -20.84
C GLU A 129 4.49 11.71 -19.42
N VAL A 130 3.98 12.94 -19.29
CA VAL A 130 3.50 13.49 -18.03
C VAL A 130 2.02 13.14 -17.84
N THR A 131 1.70 12.54 -16.70
CA THR A 131 0.32 12.28 -16.29
C THR A 131 0.09 12.81 -14.89
N ARG A 132 -1.11 13.32 -14.62
CA ARG A 132 -1.48 13.75 -13.27
C ARG A 132 -1.76 12.52 -12.38
N ASP A 133 -1.13 12.47 -11.21
CA ASP A 133 -1.32 11.39 -10.25
C ASP A 133 -2.37 11.77 -9.19
N ASN A 134 -3.61 11.33 -9.41
CA ASN A 134 -4.77 11.65 -8.56
C ASN A 134 -4.95 10.72 -7.36
N TRP A 135 -3.87 10.17 -6.82
CA TRP A 135 -3.93 9.21 -5.72
C TRP A 135 -4.46 9.78 -4.40
N LEU A 136 -4.27 11.09 -4.15
CA LEU A 136 -4.62 11.70 -2.88
C LEU A 136 -6.02 12.33 -2.90
N LYS A 137 -7.00 11.65 -2.30
CA LYS A 137 -8.32 12.23 -2.03
C LYS A 137 -8.21 13.25 -0.90
N THR A 138 -8.38 14.53 -1.21
CA THR A 138 -8.45 15.61 -0.23
C THR A 138 -9.86 16.21 -0.17
N HIS A 139 -10.28 16.65 1.02
CA HIS A 139 -11.50 17.45 1.20
C HIS A 139 -11.27 18.94 0.91
N THR A 140 -10.01 19.35 0.75
CA THR A 140 -9.65 20.71 0.37
C THR A 140 -9.89 20.89 -1.12
N PRO A 141 -10.47 22.01 -1.57
CA PRO A 141 -10.63 22.26 -2.99
C PRO A 141 -9.26 22.25 -3.69
N THR A 142 -9.19 21.59 -4.84
CA THR A 142 -8.00 21.54 -5.69
C THR A 142 -8.29 22.19 -7.02
N ILE A 143 -7.23 22.63 -7.70
CA ILE A 143 -7.30 23.05 -9.10
C ILE A 143 -7.03 21.84 -10.00
N ASP A 144 -7.62 21.85 -11.20
CA ASP A 144 -7.41 20.77 -12.15
C ASP A 144 -6.20 21.06 -13.05
N CYS A 145 -5.03 20.55 -12.63
CA CYS A 145 -3.73 20.50 -13.31
C CYS A 145 -3.19 19.06 -13.25
#